data_AF-A0A6B8RFS7-F1
#
_entry.id   AF-A0A6B8RFS7-F1
#
_cell.length_a   1.000
_cell.length_b   1.000
_cell.length_c   1.000
_cell.angle_alpha   90.00
_cell.angle_beta   90.00
_cell.angle_gamma   90.00
#
_symmetry.space_group_name_H-M   'P 1'
#
loop_
_entity.id
_entity.type
_entity.pdbx_description
1 polymer ?
#
loop_
_entity_poly.entity_id
_entity_poly.type
_entity_poly.pdbx_seq_one_letter_code
_entity_poly.pdbx_strand_id
1 'polypeptide(L)' 'MAINRRLETDQDFQEAMDRQAPIRVFLNDHMVDSGGVITRFDDQIIAVQGSVSELTYHQRQLCEFFETRKR' A
#
# COMPACT_ATOMS: atom_id res chain seq x y z
N MET A 1 7.82 15.63 9.75
CA MET A 1 8.33 15.17 8.44
C MET A 1 7.78 13.77 8.24
N ALA A 2 6.89 13.59 7.28
CA ALA A 2 6.36 12.27 6.94
C ALA A 2 7.44 11.54 6.14
N ILE A 3 7.89 10.38 6.64
CA ILE A 3 8.80 9.51 5.90
C ILE A 3 7.91 8.79 4.88
N ASN A 4 8.04 9.14 3.60
CA ASN A 4 7.43 8.38 2.51
C ASN A 4 8.42 7.26 2.16
N ARG A 5 8.20 6.04 2.66
CA ARG A 5 9.00 4.87 2.30
C ARG A 5 8.32 4.18 1.12
N ARG A 6 9.02 4.06 -0.01
CA ARG A 6 8.52 3.26 -1.15
C ARG A 6 8.58 1.78 -0.79
N LEU A 7 7.51 1.04 -1.08
CA LEU A 7 7.44 -0.40 -0.90
C LEU A 7 7.62 -1.06 -2.27
N GLU A 8 8.68 -1.85 -2.42
CA GLU A 8 8.99 -2.57 -3.68
C GLU A 8 9.21 -4.07 -3.42
N THR A 9 9.80 -4.41 -2.28
CA THR A 9 10.09 -5.80 -1.92
C THR A 9 8.96 -6.43 -1.10
N ASP A 10 8.87 -7.76 -1.14
CA ASP A 10 7.93 -8.53 -0.31
C ASP A 10 8.13 -8.23 1.18
N GLN A 11 9.36 -7.99 1.60
CA GLN A 11 9.67 -7.61 2.97
C GLN A 11 9.09 -6.25 3.33
N ASP A 12 9.15 -5.26 2.42
CA ASP A 12 8.54 -3.95 2.63
C ASP A 12 7.01 -4.08 2.79
N PHE A 13 6.37 -4.85 1.91
CA PHE A 13 4.91 -5.09 1.99
C PHE A 13 4.52 -5.84 3.26
N GLN A 14 5.32 -6.84 3.66
CA GLN A 14 5.12 -7.59 4.89
C GLN A 14 5.26 -6.69 6.13
N GLU A 15 6.28 -5.81 6.18
CA GLU A 15 6.45 -4.85 7.27
C GLU A 15 5.27 -3.87 7.36
N ALA A 16 4.79 -3.37 6.22
CA ALA A 16 3.68 -2.43 6.17
C ALA A 16 2.35 -3.10 6.59
N MET A 17 2.13 -4.35 6.20
CA MET A 17 0.99 -5.16 6.62
C MET A 17 1.02 -5.47 8.12
N ASP A 18 2.16 -5.92 8.65
CA ASP A 18 2.34 -6.23 10.08
C ASP A 18 2.08 -5.02 10.97
N ARG A 19 2.57 -3.85 10.55
CA ARG A 19 2.37 -2.58 11.25
C ARG A 19 1.01 -1.94 10.99
N GLN A 20 0.20 -2.50 10.10
CA GLN A 20 -1.01 -1.89 9.57
C GLN A 20 -0.78 -0.42 9.19
N ALA A 21 0.37 -0.15 8.57
CA ALA A 21 0.79 1.20 8.25
C ALA A 21 -0.07 1.74 7.10
N PRO A 22 -0.53 3.00 7.18
CA PRO A 22 -1.31 3.59 6.11
C PRO A 22 -0.43 3.83 4.89
N ILE A 23 -0.78 3.22 3.77
CA ILE A 23 -0.09 3.32 2.50
C ILE A 23 -0.86 4.19 1.51
N ARG A 24 -0.17 4.64 0.47
CA ARG A 24 -0.73 5.31 -0.70
C ARG A 24 -0.37 4.51 -1.93
N VAL A 25 -1.34 4.39 -2.83
CA VAL A 25 -1.18 3.66 -4.08
C VAL A 25 -1.33 4.63 -5.24
N PHE A 26 -0.35 4.60 -6.13
CA PHE A 26 -0.34 5.36 -7.37
C PHE A 26 -0.34 4.40 -8.56
N LEU A 27 -1.03 4.76 -9.63
CA LEU A 27 -1.07 4.06 -10.89
C LEU A 27 -0.87 5.08 -12.01
N ASN A 28 0.19 4.94 -12.80
CA ASN A 28 0.51 5.87 -13.90
C ASN A 28 0.44 7.36 -13.49
N ASP A 29 1.16 7.74 -12.43
CA ASP A 29 1.19 9.11 -11.87
C ASP A 29 -0.12 9.59 -11.22
N HIS A 30 -1.19 8.78 -11.24
CA HIS A 30 -2.46 9.08 -10.60
C HIS A 30 -2.59 8.36 -9.25
N MET A 31 -2.94 9.10 -8.20
CA MET A 31 -3.26 8.51 -6.90
C MET A 31 -4.60 7.78 -6.99
N VAL A 32 -4.59 6.46 -6.81
CA VAL A 32 -5.79 5.62 -6.85
C VAL A 32 -6.30 5.27 -5.46
N ASP A 33 -5.40 5.19 -4.47
CA ASP A 33 -5.76 4.95 -3.07
C ASP A 33 -4.86 5.76 -2.13
N SER A 34 -5.43 6.24 -1.02
CA SER A 34 -4.70 7.06 -0.06
C SER A 34 -5.17 6.78 1.36
N GLY A 35 -4.26 6.21 2.16
CA GLY A 35 -4.51 5.91 3.57
C GLY A 35 -5.08 4.51 3.82
N GLY A 36 -5.20 3.67 2.79
CA GLY A 36 -5.52 2.26 3.00
C GLY A 36 -4.40 1.49 3.66
N VAL A 37 -4.71 0.33 4.21
CA VAL A 37 -3.75 -0.58 4.84
C VAL A 37 -3.67 -1.88 4.03
N ILE A 38 -2.49 -2.46 3.94
CA ILE A 38 -2.33 -3.77 3.28
C ILE A 38 -2.96 -4.82 4.18
N THR A 39 -3.91 -5.59 3.64
CA THR A 39 -4.54 -6.72 4.36
C THR A 39 -3.98 -8.05 3.88
N ARG A 40 -3.60 -8.10 2.61
CA ARG A 40 -3.02 -9.27 1.96
C ARG A 40 -2.22 -8.82 0.74
N PHE A 41 -1.15 -9.52 0.44
CA PHE A 41 -0.44 -9.38 -0.81
C PHE A 41 -0.03 -10.77 -1.31
N ASP A 42 0.11 -10.87 -2.62
CA ASP A 42 0.59 -12.02 -3.37
C ASP A 42 1.59 -11.50 -4.42
N ASP A 43 2.25 -12.39 -5.16
CA ASP A 43 3.31 -12.03 -6.11
C ASP A 43 2.81 -11.06 -7.22
N GLN A 44 1.52 -11.14 -7.55
CA GLN A 44 0.90 -10.34 -8.62
C GLN A 44 0.02 -9.19 -8.11
N ILE A 45 -0.65 -9.37 -6.97
CA ILE A 45 -1.71 -8.47 -6.50
C ILE A 45 -1.51 -8.09 -5.04
N ILE A 46 -1.87 -6.85 -4.71
CA ILE A 46 -1.86 -6.33 -3.35
C ILE A 46 -3.28 -5.88 -3.01
N ALA A 47 -3.83 -6.47 -1.97
CA ALA A 47 -5.16 -6.16 -1.45
C ALA A 47 -5.03 -5.10 -0.35
N VAL A 48 -5.53 -3.91 -0.66
CA VAL A 48 -5.49 -2.73 0.20
C VAL A 48 -6.90 -2.43 0.68
N GLN A 49 -7.06 -2.31 1.99
CA GLN A 49 -8.32 -1.93 2.60
C GLN A 49 -8.26 -0.44 2.94
N GLY A 50 -9.03 0.37 2.21
CA GLY A 50 -9.14 1.81 2.42
C GLY A 50 -10.08 2.13 3.58
N SER A 51 -11.37 1.83 3.38
CA SER A 51 -12.42 2.00 4.38
C SER A 51 -12.79 0.65 5.01
N VAL A 52 -13.49 0.67 6.15
CA VAL A 52 -13.91 -0.54 6.89
C VAL A 52 -14.62 -1.59 6.01
N SER A 53 -15.24 -1.18 4.90
CA SER A 53 -15.93 -2.07 3.97
C SER A 53 -15.41 -2.04 2.52
N GLU A 54 -14.27 -1.39 2.25
CA GLU A 54 -13.74 -1.27 0.89
C GLU A 54 -12.38 -1.95 0.79
N LEU A 55 -12.33 -3.05 0.02
CA LEU A 55 -11.12 -3.80 -0.29
C LEU A 55 -10.83 -3.65 -1.78
N THR A 56 -9.68 -3.07 -2.10
CA THR A 56 -9.25 -2.79 -3.46
C THR A 56 -8.04 -3.64 -3.81
N TYR A 57 -8.06 -4.24 -5.00
CA TYR A 57 -6.96 -5.06 -5.49
C TYR A 57 -6.14 -4.25 -6.50
N HIS A 58 -4.85 -4.11 -6.21
CA HIS A 58 -3.89 -3.38 -7.04
C HIS A 58 -2.83 -4.32 -7.58
N GLN A 59 -2.42 -4.15 -8.83
CA GLN A 59 -1.35 -4.96 -9.40
C GLN A 59 0.02 -4.48 -8.92
N ARG A 60 0.82 -5.39 -8.36
CA ARG A 60 2.12 -5.06 -7.77
C ARG A 60 3.08 -4.42 -8.78
N GLN A 61 3.03 -4.87 -10.04
CA GLN A 61 3.96 -4.43 -11.09
C GLN A 61 3.52 -3.12 -11.78
N LEU A 62 2.24 -2.77 -11.71
CA LEU A 62 1.72 -1.55 -12.35
C LEU A 62 1.55 -0.39 -11.36
N CYS A 63 1.35 -0.71 -10.08
CA CYS A 63 1.12 0.28 -9.04
C CYS A 63 2.39 0.55 -8.25
N GLU A 64 2.53 1.80 -7.82
CA GLU A 64 3.57 2.23 -6.89
C GLU A 64 2.97 2.42 -5.51
N PHE A 65 3.61 1.83 -4.51
CA PHE A 65 3.13 1.82 -3.14
C PHE A 65 4.08 2.63 -2.24
N PHE A 66 3.50 3.49 -1.42
CA PHE A 66 4.25 4.34 -0.50
C PHE A 66 3.66 4.25 0.90
N GLU A 67 4.45 3.79 1.86
CA GLU A 67 4.11 3.85 3.28
C GLU A 67 4.16 5.30 3.76
N THR A 68 3.11 5.71 4.47
CA THR A 68 3.05 7.00 5.16
C THR A 68 3.08 6.76 6.66
N ARG A 69 4.09 7.27 7.36
CA ARG A 69 4.06 7.31 8.82
C ARG A 69 3.62 8.68 9.31
N LYS A 70 2.50 8.71 10.03
CA LYS A 70 2.23 9.79 10.97
C LYS A 70 3.03 9.52 12.25
N ARG A 71 3.62 10.59 12.77
CA ARG A 71 4.49 10.59 13.95
C ARG A 71 3.68 10.29 15.21
#